data_AF-A0A1F8BKN2-F1
#
_entry.id   AF-A0A1F8BKN2-F1
#
_cell.length_a   1.000
_cell.length_b   1.000
_cell.length_c   1.000
_cell.angle_alpha   90.00
_cell.angle_beta   90.00
_cell.angle_gamma   90.00
#
_symmetry.space_group_name_H-M   'P 1'
#
loop_
_entity.id
_entity.type
_entity.pdbx_description
1 polymer ?
#
loop_
_entity_poly.entity_id
_entity_poly.type
_entity_poly.pdbx_seq_one_letter_code
_entity_poly.pdbx_strand_id
1 'polypeptide(L)'
;MKIAVLSDIHDHLTGLEKVLEEIKDKDIETIIFCGDMISPFTTGILAKANLPTYACLGNNDEDHIGMMKKGGDKFTWFHLSQEYGEVELDGKKIAFCHYPKLGELLAKSGEYDVVFTAILTKWIKEK
;
A
#
# COMPACT_ATOMS: atom_id res chain seq x y z
N MET A 1 -0.30 -16.27 5.37
CA MET A 1 -0.93 -15.26 4.50
C MET A 1 0.05 -14.74 3.45
N LYS A 2 -0.39 -14.41 2.22
CA LYS A 2 0.46 -13.70 1.22
C LYS A 2 -0.05 -12.30 0.91
N ILE A 3 0.86 -11.33 0.89
CA ILE A 3 0.57 -9.89 0.71
C ILE A 3 1.34 -9.38 -0.52
N ALA A 4 0.66 -8.67 -1.42
CA ALA A 4 1.31 -7.89 -2.46
C ALA A 4 1.60 -6.48 -1.93
N VAL A 5 2.84 -6.00 -2.10
CA VAL A 5 3.25 -4.66 -1.69
C VAL A 5 3.62 -3.87 -2.94
N LEU A 6 2.94 -2.74 -3.15
CA LEU A 6 3.05 -1.89 -4.32
C LEU A 6 3.33 -0.44 -3.88
N SER A 7 3.89 0.36 -4.77
CA SER A 7 4.13 1.80 -4.59
C SER A 7 4.42 2.43 -5.94
N ASP A 8 4.38 3.76 -6.02
CA ASP A 8 4.96 4.54 -7.14
C ASP A 8 4.52 4.04 -8.52
N ILE A 9 3.22 3.77 -8.68
CA ILE A 9 2.72 3.39 -9.99
C ILE A 9 2.63 4.61 -10.90
N HIS A 10 2.44 5.83 -10.37
CA HIS A 10 2.44 7.08 -11.12
C HIS A 10 1.59 7.01 -12.41
N ASP A 11 0.34 6.55 -12.29
CA ASP A 11 -0.57 6.33 -13.42
C ASP A 11 -0.03 5.42 -14.55
N HIS A 12 0.97 4.57 -14.26
CA HIS A 12 1.50 3.58 -15.20
C HIS A 12 0.55 2.38 -15.35
N LEU A 13 -0.59 2.63 -16.00
CA LEU A 13 -1.73 1.70 -16.05
C LEU A 13 -1.38 0.34 -16.64
N THR A 14 -0.57 0.30 -17.69
CA THR A 14 -0.20 -0.95 -18.35
C THR A 14 0.66 -1.85 -17.47
N GLY A 15 1.52 -1.28 -16.62
CA GLY A 15 2.25 -2.06 -15.62
C GLY A 15 1.36 -2.50 -14.48
N LEU A 16 0.42 -1.66 -14.02
CA LEU A 16 -0.54 -2.05 -13.00
C LEU A 16 -1.37 -3.26 -13.45
N GLU A 17 -1.92 -3.21 -14.67
CA GLU A 17 -2.70 -4.32 -15.22
C GLU A 17 -1.90 -5.62 -15.30
N LYS A 18 -0.63 -5.56 -15.71
CA LYS A 18 0.26 -6.74 -15.71
C LYS A 18 0.47 -7.30 -14.31
N VAL A 19 0.75 -6.44 -13.32
CA VAL A 19 0.89 -6.87 -11.92
C VAL A 19 -0.40 -7.50 -11.42
N LEU A 20 -1.56 -6.93 -11.74
CA LEU A 20 -2.85 -7.48 -11.37
C LEU A 20 -3.11 -8.86 -11.98
N GLU A 21 -2.70 -9.10 -13.23
CA GLU A 21 -2.75 -10.44 -13.82
C GLU A 21 -1.80 -11.40 -13.10
N GLU A 22 -0.57 -10.97 -12.81
CA GLU A 22 0.42 -11.82 -12.14
C GLU A 22 0.02 -12.26 -10.73
N ILE A 23 -0.73 -11.44 -9.99
CA ILE A 23 -1.11 -11.77 -8.60
C ILE A 23 -2.31 -12.70 -8.50
N LYS A 24 -3.11 -12.87 -9.56
CA LYS A 24 -4.30 -13.74 -9.55
C LYS A 24 -3.96 -15.19 -9.19
N ASP A 25 -2.85 -15.70 -9.71
CA ASP A 25 -2.45 -17.11 -9.53
C ASP A 25 -1.48 -17.32 -8.35
N LYS A 26 -1.24 -16.27 -7.54
CA LYS A 26 -0.22 -16.30 -6.47
C LYS A 26 -0.79 -16.48 -5.06
N ASP A 27 -2.09 -16.75 -4.91
CA ASP A 27 -2.83 -16.79 -3.63
C ASP A 27 -2.65 -15.51 -2.80
N ILE A 28 -2.62 -14.34 -3.44
CA ILE A 28 -2.52 -13.07 -2.72
C ILE A 28 -3.86 -12.77 -2.05
N GLU A 29 -3.81 -12.46 -0.76
CA GLU A 29 -5.00 -12.21 0.06
C GLU A 29 -5.22 -10.73 0.36
N THR A 30 -4.20 -9.89 0.17
CA THR A 30 -4.25 -8.45 0.47
C THR A 30 -3.20 -7.68 -0.31
N ILE A 31 -3.50 -6.42 -0.60
CA ILE A 31 -2.59 -5.44 -1.18
C ILE A 31 -2.25 -4.36 -0.14
N ILE A 32 -0.97 -4.05 0.02
CA ILE A 32 -0.49 -2.84 0.70
C ILE A 32 0.07 -1.90 -0.37
N PHE A 33 -0.34 -0.64 -0.35
CA PHE A 33 0.10 0.38 -1.30
C PHE A 33 0.77 1.55 -0.57
N CYS A 34 2.07 1.77 -0.81
CA CYS A 34 2.91 2.71 -0.06
C CYS A 34 2.91 4.14 -0.65
N GLY A 35 1.80 4.57 -1.25
CA GLY A 35 1.67 5.92 -1.82
C GLY A 35 2.16 6.05 -3.25
N ASP A 36 1.97 7.26 -3.79
CA ASP A 36 2.21 7.63 -5.18
C ASP A 36 1.56 6.63 -6.15
N MET A 37 0.30 6.32 -5.85
CA MET A 37 -0.56 5.67 -6.80
C MET A 37 -0.86 6.63 -7.97
N ILE A 38 -1.20 7.83 -7.53
CA ILE A 38 -1.80 8.99 -8.17
C ILE A 38 -3.08 8.64 -8.94
N SER A 39 -3.88 9.66 -9.24
CA SER A 39 -5.19 9.71 -9.88
C SER A 39 -6.26 8.67 -9.48
N PRO A 40 -7.52 9.12 -9.22
CA PRO A 40 -8.62 8.22 -8.88
C PRO A 40 -8.88 7.06 -9.85
N PHE A 41 -8.62 7.23 -11.15
CA PHE A 41 -8.85 6.16 -12.12
C PHE A 41 -7.89 4.98 -11.92
N THR A 42 -6.66 5.23 -11.47
CA THR A 42 -5.68 4.20 -11.14
C THR A 42 -6.15 3.36 -9.96
N THR A 43 -6.72 4.00 -8.92
CA THR A 43 -7.37 3.29 -7.82
C THR A 43 -8.53 2.42 -8.30
N GLY A 44 -9.31 2.90 -9.28
CA GLY A 44 -10.38 2.12 -9.90
C GLY A 44 -9.89 0.90 -10.67
N ILE A 45 -8.70 0.96 -11.27
CA ILE A 45 -8.07 -0.22 -11.90
C ILE A 45 -7.56 -1.19 -10.83
N LEU A 46 -6.90 -0.68 -9.79
CA LEU A 46 -6.44 -1.48 -8.65
C LEU A 46 -7.59 -2.24 -7.98
N ALA A 47 -8.76 -1.60 -7.81
CA ALA A 47 -9.95 -2.20 -7.23
C ALA A 47 -10.46 -3.44 -7.99
N LYS A 48 -10.11 -3.60 -9.28
CA LYS A 48 -10.45 -4.80 -10.06
C LYS A 48 -9.78 -6.07 -9.53
N ALA A 49 -8.70 -5.94 -8.75
CA ALA A 49 -8.10 -7.06 -8.02
C ALA A 49 -9.10 -7.74 -7.09
N ASN A 50 -10.14 -7.01 -6.62
CA ASN A 50 -11.15 -7.48 -5.70
C ASN A 50 -10.57 -8.03 -4.38
N LEU A 51 -9.39 -7.52 -4.00
CA LEU A 51 -8.69 -7.85 -2.75
C LEU A 51 -8.79 -6.68 -1.77
N PRO A 52 -8.83 -6.93 -0.45
CA PRO A 52 -8.60 -5.90 0.55
C PRO A 52 -7.30 -5.16 0.23
N THR A 53 -7.40 -3.83 0.18
CA THR A 53 -6.28 -2.94 -0.15
C THR A 53 -6.14 -1.91 0.96
N TYR A 54 -4.93 -1.79 1.50
CA TYR A 54 -4.56 -0.79 2.50
C TYR A 54 -3.55 0.17 1.87
N ALA A 55 -3.87 1.47 1.81
CA ALA A 55 -3.05 2.46 1.12
C ALA A 55 -2.71 3.67 2.00
N CYS A 56 -1.48 4.16 1.94
CA CYS A 56 -1.13 5.49 2.41
C CYS A 56 -0.95 6.41 1.22
N LEU A 57 -0.98 7.72 1.44
CA LEU A 57 -0.71 8.69 0.39
C LEU A 57 0.79 8.93 0.25
N GLY A 58 1.22 9.13 -0.98
CA GLY A 58 2.50 9.74 -1.31
C GLY A 58 2.36 11.23 -1.56
N ASN A 59 3.47 11.89 -1.85
CA ASN A 59 3.49 13.35 -1.99
C ASN A 59 2.75 13.86 -3.24
N ASN A 60 2.37 12.96 -4.15
CA ASN A 60 1.67 13.31 -5.38
C ASN A 60 0.18 12.90 -5.38
N ASP A 61 -0.32 12.24 -4.32
CA ASP A 61 -1.71 11.77 -4.26
C ASP A 61 -2.67 12.87 -3.77
N GLU A 62 -3.20 13.67 -4.70
CA GLU A 62 -4.01 14.86 -4.36
C GLU A 62 -5.52 14.58 -4.21
N ASP A 63 -6.16 13.91 -5.18
CA ASP A 63 -7.61 13.63 -5.18
C ASP A 63 -7.97 12.36 -4.40
N HIS A 64 -7.65 12.37 -3.12
CA HIS A 64 -7.91 11.27 -2.20
C HIS A 64 -9.41 10.92 -2.07
N ILE A 65 -10.31 11.90 -2.18
CA ILE A 65 -11.77 11.66 -2.16
C ILE A 65 -12.19 10.88 -3.41
N GLY A 66 -11.67 11.25 -4.59
CA GLY A 66 -11.89 10.51 -5.82
C GLY A 66 -11.33 9.09 -5.72
N MET A 67 -10.12 8.94 -5.19
CA MET A 67 -9.49 7.63 -4.97
C MET A 67 -10.35 6.72 -4.09
N MET A 68 -10.85 7.20 -2.94
CA MET A 68 -11.79 6.46 -2.10
C MET A 68 -13.01 5.96 -2.86
N LYS A 69 -13.66 6.87 -3.59
CA LYS A 69 -14.89 6.56 -4.34
C LYS A 69 -14.63 5.51 -5.42
N LYS A 70 -13.45 5.53 -6.04
CA LYS A 70 -13.06 4.57 -7.08
C LYS A 70 -12.55 3.24 -6.50
N GLY A 71 -11.96 3.26 -5.32
CA GLY A 71 -11.47 2.07 -4.61
C GLY A 71 -12.60 1.19 -4.03
N GLY A 72 -13.72 1.81 -3.63
CA GLY A 72 -14.89 1.10 -3.11
C GLY A 72 -14.66 0.44 -1.75
N ASP A 73 -15.52 -0.50 -1.38
CA ASP A 73 -15.63 -1.03 0.00
C ASP A 73 -14.40 -1.83 0.47
N LYS A 74 -13.56 -2.29 -0.46
CA LYS A 74 -12.33 -3.05 -0.15
C LYS A 74 -11.08 -2.18 -0.07
N PHE A 75 -11.21 -0.88 -0.31
CA PHE A 75 -10.10 0.06 -0.29
C PHE A 75 -10.11 0.87 1.01
N THR A 76 -9.21 0.50 1.91
CA THR A 76 -8.90 1.27 3.11
C THR A 76 -7.72 2.17 2.80
N TRP A 77 -7.83 3.45 3.13
CA TRP A 77 -6.71 4.37 3.01
C TRP A 77 -6.55 5.17 4.30
N PHE A 78 -5.33 5.63 4.53
CA PHE A 78 -4.96 6.41 5.70
C PHE A 78 -4.87 7.87 5.29
N HIS A 79 -5.64 8.71 5.98
CA HIS A 79 -5.84 10.12 5.66
C HIS A 79 -4.53 10.93 5.79
N LEU A 80 -4.40 12.06 5.08
CA LEU A 80 -3.24 12.98 5.15
C LEU A 80 -2.79 13.36 6.56
N SER A 81 -3.69 13.33 7.55
CA SER A 81 -3.35 13.57 8.96
C SER A 81 -2.49 12.45 9.57
N GLN A 82 -2.38 11.32 8.88
CA GLN A 82 -1.55 10.16 9.18
C GLN A 82 -0.61 9.92 7.99
N GLU A 83 0.66 10.28 8.16
CA GLU A 83 1.72 10.12 7.16
C GLU A 83 2.08 8.64 6.84
N TYR A 84 1.45 7.70 7.54
CA TYR A 84 1.64 6.26 7.38
C TYR A 84 0.33 5.53 7.70
N GLY A 85 0.18 4.32 7.16
CA GLY A 85 -0.88 3.40 7.51
C GLY A 85 -0.39 2.28 8.41
N GLU A 86 -1.32 1.71 9.17
CA GLU A 86 -1.08 0.56 10.05
C GLU A 86 -2.18 -0.48 9.89
N VAL A 87 -1.82 -1.75 9.94
CA VAL A 87 -2.78 -2.85 9.85
C VAL A 87 -2.25 -4.07 10.60
N GLU A 88 -3.13 -4.79 11.27
CA GLU A 88 -2.80 -6.10 11.86
C GLU A 88 -3.33 -7.21 10.95
N LEU A 89 -2.42 -8.04 10.43
CA LEU A 89 -2.73 -9.15 9.53
C LEU A 89 -2.03 -10.41 10.05
N ASP A 90 -2.77 -11.51 10.22
CA ASP A 90 -2.23 -12.80 10.71
C ASP A 90 -1.46 -12.66 12.04
N GLY A 91 -1.95 -11.79 12.94
CA GLY A 91 -1.33 -11.49 14.24
C GLY A 91 -0.01 -10.70 14.14
N LYS A 92 0.29 -10.11 12.98
CA LYS A 92 1.47 -9.26 12.75
C LYS A 92 1.05 -7.81 12.60
N LYS A 93 1.67 -6.92 13.38
CA LYS A 93 1.50 -5.47 13.24
C LYS A 93 2.38 -4.95 12.11
N ILE A 94 1.76 -4.41 11.07
CA ILE A 94 2.43 -3.92 9.88
C ILE A 94 2.21 -2.41 9.79
N ALA A 95 3.29 -1.65 9.61
CA ALA A 95 3.22 -0.26 9.20
C ALA A 95 3.66 -0.09 7.75
N PHE A 96 3.16 0.92 7.07
CA PHE A 96 3.60 1.26 5.72
C PHE A 96 3.46 2.75 5.46
N CYS A 97 4.43 3.33 4.76
CA CYS A 97 4.45 4.76 4.47
C CYS A 97 5.12 5.06 3.14
N HIS A 98 4.91 6.26 2.60
CA HIS A 98 5.63 6.67 1.41
C HIS A 98 7.09 7.06 1.73
N TYR A 99 7.31 7.81 2.80
CA TYR A 99 8.62 8.43 3.04
C TYR A 99 9.63 7.48 3.73
N PRO A 100 10.82 7.22 3.13
CA PRO A 100 11.78 6.27 3.69
C PRO A 100 12.28 6.63 5.09
N LYS A 101 12.45 7.92 5.39
CA LYS A 101 12.91 8.37 6.70
C LYS A 101 11.89 8.07 7.80
N LEU A 102 10.60 8.24 7.49
CA LEU A 102 9.51 7.86 8.39
C LEU A 102 9.50 6.34 8.59
N GLY A 103 9.64 5.56 7.52
CA GLY A 103 9.74 4.11 7.59
C GLY A 103 10.90 3.64 8.50
N GLU A 104 12.06 4.29 8.41
CA GLU A 104 13.20 4.01 9.30
C GLU A 104 12.86 4.27 10.78
N LEU A 105 12.18 5.38 11.08
CA LEU A 105 11.76 5.73 12.44
C LEU A 105 10.73 4.74 12.98
N LEU A 106 9.73 4.37 12.16
CA LEU A 106 8.72 3.37 12.51
C LEU A 106 9.37 2.01 12.78
N ALA A 107 10.33 1.57 11.96
CA ALA A 107 11.04 0.31 12.17
C ALA A 107 11.87 0.31 13.47
N LYS A 108 12.43 1.47 13.84
CA LYS A 108 13.23 1.65 15.06
C LYS A 108 12.39 1.73 16.34
N SER A 109 11.10 2.06 16.25
CA SER A 109 10.20 2.14 17.41
C SER A 109 10.08 0.80 18.16
N GLY A 110 10.15 -0.32 17.44
CA GLY A 110 9.89 -1.66 17.99
C GLY A 110 8.41 -2.00 18.15
N GLU A 111 7.49 -1.14 17.68
CA GLU A 111 6.04 -1.34 17.78
C GLU A 111 5.48 -2.27 16.69
N TYR A 112 6.15 -2.35 15.54
CA TYR A 112 5.72 -3.09 14.36
C TYR A 112 6.63 -4.29 14.09
N ASP A 113 6.04 -5.39 13.62
CA ASP A 113 6.77 -6.57 13.16
C ASP A 113 7.45 -6.31 11.80
N VAL A 114 6.79 -5.54 10.92
CA VAL A 114 7.26 -5.23 9.57
C VAL A 114 6.89 -3.79 9.20
N VAL A 115 7.80 -3.10 8.50
CA VAL A 115 7.54 -1.76 7.95
C VAL A 115 7.83 -1.75 6.45
N PHE A 116 6.88 -1.31 5.64
CA PHE A 116 7.06 -1.11 4.19
C PHE A 116 7.22 0.38 3.84
N THR A 117 8.04 0.67 2.84
CA THR A 117 8.25 2.04 2.33
C THR A 117 8.26 2.06 0.81
N ALA A 118 7.88 3.18 0.20
CA ALA A 118 7.83 3.38 -1.25
C ALA A 118 9.15 3.07 -1.97
N ILE A 119 10.27 3.48 -1.37
CA ILE A 119 11.59 3.00 -1.76
C ILE A 119 11.83 1.70 -1.01
N LEU A 120 11.92 0.60 -1.76
CA LEU A 120 12.12 -0.74 -1.22
C LEU A 120 13.35 -0.77 -0.29
N THR A 121 13.12 -0.69 1.01
CA THR A 121 14.16 -0.93 2.01
C THR A 121 13.71 -2.14 2.82
N LYS A 122 14.22 -3.32 2.43
CA LYS A 122 13.85 -4.58 3.08
C LYS A 122 14.62 -4.68 4.41
N TRP A 123 14.01 -4.25 5.51
CA TRP A 123 14.51 -4.50 6.87
C TRP A 123 13.74 -5.68 7.46
N ILE A 124 14.24 -6.90 7.28
CA ILE A 124 13.75 -8.05 8.04
C ILE A 124 14.51 -8.02 9.37
N LYS A 125 13.80 -7.75 10.47
CA LYS A 125 14.35 -7.91 11.81
C LYS A 125 14.31 -9.41 12.12
N GLU A 126 15.36 -10.13 11.73
CA GLU A 126 15.57 -11.49 12.20
C GLU A 126 15.80 -11.42 13.72
N LYS A 127 15.00 -12.17 14.49
CA LYS A 127 15.23 -12.40 15.92
C LYS A 127 16.18 -13.56 16.10
#